data_AF-A0A8S2UMN1-F1
#
_entry.id   AF-A0A8S2UMN1-F1
#
_cell.length_a   1.000
_cell.length_b   1.000
_cell.length_c   1.000
_cell.angle_alpha   90.00
_cell.angle_beta   90.00
_cell.angle_gamma   90.00
#
_symmetry.space_group_name_H-M   'P 1'
#
loop_
_entity.id
_entity.type
_entity.pdbx_description
1 polymer ?
#
loop_
_entity_poly.entity_id
_entity_poly.type
_entity_poly.pdbx_seq_one_letter_code
_entity_poly.pdbx_strand_id
1 'polypeptide(L)'
;YYRLLIFCKAGADPTLEDHNQRIPLAGAVVANNIGFMRILLSLDRTLIKRTFQAALIAVDLGYDKCLETLLDYGMDPNITNQKGTTPLHAAVRSLKLSAAKMLVFHGADRNKLDNHGKTPLSIAENLQPDQRQLFINVLLS
;
A
#
# COMPACT_ATOMS: atom_id res chain seq x y z
N TYR A 1 14.82 13.35 7.41
CA TYR A 1 14.36 13.85 6.11
C TYR A 1 15.49 14.05 5.10
N TYR A 2 16.60 14.75 5.41
CA TYR A 2 17.69 14.99 4.43
C TYR A 2 18.52 13.77 3.96
N ARG A 3 18.52 12.64 4.69
CA ARG A 3 19.38 11.49 4.34
C ARG A 3 18.85 10.60 3.20
N LEU A 4 17.55 10.61 2.90
CA LEU A 4 16.98 9.83 1.77
C LEU A 4 17.35 10.43 0.41
N LEU A 5 17.48 11.76 0.32
CA LEU A 5 17.85 12.46 -0.91
C LEU A 5 19.32 12.24 -1.32
N ILE A 6 20.20 11.90 -0.36
CA ILE A 6 21.62 11.63 -0.64
C ILE A 6 21.79 10.29 -1.38
N PHE A 7 20.95 9.29 -1.10
CA PHE A 7 21.00 7.98 -1.77
C PHE A 7 20.73 8.07 -3.28
N CYS A 8 19.83 8.96 -3.71
CA CYS A 8 19.42 9.07 -5.12
C CYS A 8 20.48 9.67 -6.06
N LYS A 9 21.54 10.31 -5.54
CA LYS A 9 22.56 10.98 -6.36
C LYS A 9 23.92 10.28 -6.42
N ALA A 10 24.19 9.29 -5.56
CA ALA A 10 25.55 8.85 -5.28
C ALA A 10 25.95 7.46 -5.84
N GLY A 11 25.13 6.81 -6.69
CA GLY A 11 25.46 5.47 -7.18
C GLY A 11 25.50 4.40 -6.08
N ALA A 12 24.76 4.65 -4.99
CA ALA A 12 24.66 3.73 -3.86
C ALA A 12 23.87 2.46 -4.24
N ASP A 13 24.33 1.33 -3.72
CA ASP A 13 23.72 0.02 -3.89
C ASP A 13 22.24 0.04 -3.44
N PRO A 14 21.28 -0.23 -4.35
CA PRO A 14 19.85 -0.19 -4.05
C PRO A 14 19.40 -1.31 -3.10
N THR A 15 20.31 -2.17 -2.63
CA THR A 15 20.02 -3.29 -1.71
C THR A 15 20.36 -2.97 -0.24
N LEU A 16 21.01 -1.83 0.06
CA LEU A 16 21.45 -1.51 1.42
C LEU A 16 20.30 -0.99 2.30
N GLU A 17 19.94 -1.78 3.31
CA GLU A 17 19.03 -1.40 4.39
C GLU A 17 19.71 -0.37 5.32
N ASP A 18 19.03 0.74 5.68
CA ASP A 18 19.55 1.61 6.75
C ASP A 18 19.43 0.93 8.14
N HIS A 19 20.05 1.49 9.17
CA HIS A 19 20.00 0.99 10.56
C HIS A 19 18.58 0.94 11.17
N ASN A 20 17.56 1.42 10.44
CA ASN A 20 16.14 1.31 10.77
C ASN A 20 15.37 0.38 9.80
N GLN A 21 16.06 -0.46 9.03
CA GLN A 21 15.49 -1.36 8.02
C GLN A 21 14.71 -0.64 6.91
N ARG A 22 15.02 0.63 6.59
CA ARG A 22 14.26 1.37 5.58
C ARG A 22 14.49 0.81 4.18
N ILE A 23 13.42 0.20 3.68
CA ILE A 23 13.27 -0.36 2.35
C ILE A 23 13.34 0.80 1.32
N PRO A 24 14.29 0.77 0.36
CA PRO A 24 14.42 1.80 -0.67
C PRO A 24 13.12 2.08 -1.45
N LEU A 25 12.28 1.06 -1.61
CA LEU A 25 10.99 1.15 -2.27
C LEU A 25 9.99 2.06 -1.54
N ALA A 26 9.96 2.05 -0.20
CA ALA A 26 9.07 2.95 0.55
C ALA A 26 9.49 4.43 0.38
N GLY A 27 10.79 4.70 0.32
CA GLY A 27 11.32 6.02 -0.02
C GLY A 27 10.90 6.48 -1.42
N ALA A 28 10.92 5.56 -2.40
CA ALA A 28 10.45 5.84 -3.75
C ALA A 28 8.95 6.17 -3.81
N VAL A 29 8.11 5.46 -3.01
CA VAL A 29 6.67 5.77 -2.87
C VAL A 29 6.45 7.13 -2.21
N VAL A 30 7.17 7.45 -1.13
CA VAL A 30 7.08 8.77 -0.47
C VAL A 30 7.48 9.90 -1.43
N ALA A 31 8.47 9.65 -2.28
CA ALA A 31 8.86 10.58 -3.35
C ALA A 31 7.90 10.58 -4.55
N ASN A 32 6.87 9.73 -4.54
CA ASN A 32 5.94 9.49 -5.66
C ASN A 32 6.67 9.21 -6.99
N ASN A 33 7.80 8.50 -6.92
CA ASN A 33 8.68 8.28 -8.06
C ASN A 33 8.48 6.89 -8.65
N ILE A 34 7.49 6.77 -9.54
CA ILE A 34 7.12 5.52 -10.22
C ILE A 34 8.29 4.92 -11.01
N GLY A 35 9.09 5.75 -11.67
CA GLY A 35 10.24 5.29 -12.45
C GLY A 35 11.27 4.58 -11.56
N PHE A 36 11.58 5.19 -10.41
CA PHE A 36 12.50 4.60 -9.45
C PHE A 36 11.91 3.35 -8.77
N MET A 37 10.61 3.35 -8.47
CA MET A 37 9.92 2.14 -7.99
C MET A 37 10.07 0.97 -8.97
N ARG A 38 9.84 1.21 -10.27
CA ARG A 38 9.98 0.18 -11.31
C ARG A 38 11.40 -0.34 -11.41
N ILE A 39 12.40 0.54 -11.34
CA ILE A 39 13.80 0.14 -11.32
C ILE A 39 14.07 -0.78 -10.13
N LEU A 40 13.72 -0.37 -8.91
CA LEU A 40 13.93 -1.17 -7.70
C LEU A 40 13.24 -2.54 -7.79
N LEU A 41 11.97 -2.57 -8.22
CA LEU A 41 11.20 -3.81 -8.37
C LEU A 41 11.71 -4.71 -9.50
N SER A 42 12.33 -4.13 -10.54
CA SER A 42 12.95 -4.89 -11.63
C SER A 42 14.30 -5.50 -11.23
N LEU A 43 15.03 -4.84 -10.33
CA LEU A 43 16.31 -5.32 -9.81
C LEU A 43 16.12 -6.42 -8.78
N ASP A 44 15.12 -6.27 -7.89
CA ASP A 44 14.85 -7.25 -6.85
C ASP A 44 13.33 -7.39 -6.59
N ARG A 45 12.75 -8.48 -7.09
CA ARG A 45 11.35 -8.84 -6.85
C ARG A 45 11.10 -9.31 -5.41
N THR A 46 12.12 -9.67 -4.64
CA THR A 46 11.93 -10.07 -3.24
C THR A 46 11.51 -8.90 -2.36
N LEU A 47 11.81 -7.66 -2.77
CA LEU A 47 11.31 -6.43 -2.15
C LEU A 47 9.78 -6.43 -2.04
N ILE A 48 9.08 -7.07 -2.99
CA ILE A 48 7.61 -7.19 -3.00
C ILE A 48 7.10 -7.87 -1.73
N LYS A 49 7.80 -8.85 -1.18
CA LYS A 49 7.36 -9.56 0.04
C LYS A 49 7.41 -8.70 1.30
N ARG A 50 8.12 -7.57 1.26
CA ARG A 50 8.29 -6.63 2.38
C ARG A 50 7.57 -5.29 2.12
N THR A 51 6.70 -5.21 1.11
CA THR A 51 6.03 -3.97 0.65
C THR A 51 4.90 -3.44 1.52
N PHE A 52 4.53 -4.11 2.63
CA PHE A 52 3.35 -3.70 3.41
C PHE A 52 3.36 -2.20 3.75
N GLN A 53 4.52 -1.66 4.14
CA GLN A 53 4.66 -0.25 4.48
C GLN A 53 4.53 0.65 3.25
N ALA A 54 5.11 0.27 2.12
CA ALA A 54 5.01 1.01 0.86
C ALA A 54 3.56 1.04 0.34
N ALA A 55 2.84 -0.07 0.46
CA ALA A 55 1.43 -0.17 0.09
C ALA A 55 0.54 0.72 0.95
N LEU A 56 0.72 0.69 2.29
CA LEU A 56 -0.04 1.55 3.20
C LEU A 56 0.25 3.03 2.96
N ILE A 57 1.51 3.41 2.73
CA ILE A 57 1.86 4.80 2.38
C ILE A 57 1.19 5.22 1.07
N ALA A 58 1.21 4.37 0.04
CA ALA A 58 0.57 4.68 -1.23
C ALA A 58 -0.95 4.88 -1.06
N VAL A 59 -1.60 4.04 -0.26
CA VAL A 59 -3.02 4.18 0.08
C VAL A 59 -3.26 5.49 0.83
N ASP A 60 -2.59 5.71 1.97
CA ASP A 60 -2.85 6.86 2.84
C ASP A 60 -2.62 8.20 2.11
N LEU A 61 -1.59 8.26 1.26
CA LEU A 61 -1.29 9.43 0.44
C LEU A 61 -2.18 9.54 -0.82
N GLY A 62 -2.94 8.50 -1.18
CA GLY A 62 -3.76 8.47 -2.40
C GLY A 62 -2.92 8.39 -3.68
N TYR A 63 -1.74 7.80 -3.62
CA TYR A 63 -0.87 7.60 -4.78
C TYR A 63 -1.30 6.36 -5.55
N ASP A 64 -2.42 6.49 -6.27
CA ASP A 64 -3.06 5.38 -6.98
C ASP A 64 -2.08 4.69 -7.95
N LYS A 65 -1.25 5.45 -8.68
CA LYS A 65 -0.26 4.87 -9.61
C LYS A 65 0.84 4.10 -8.90
N CYS A 66 1.24 4.50 -7.70
CA CYS A 66 2.19 3.75 -6.87
C CYS A 66 1.57 2.42 -6.45
N LEU A 67 0.33 2.45 -5.97
CA LEU A 67 -0.38 1.25 -5.54
C LEU A 67 -0.62 0.27 -6.70
N GLU A 68 -1.09 0.77 -7.84
CA GLU A 68 -1.25 0.00 -9.08
C GLU A 68 0.08 -0.64 -9.50
N THR A 69 1.18 0.11 -9.50
CA THR A 69 2.51 -0.44 -9.85
C THR A 69 2.93 -1.55 -8.88
N LEU A 70 2.66 -1.41 -7.58
CA LEU A 70 2.97 -2.47 -6.62
C LEU A 70 2.14 -3.73 -6.90
N LEU A 71 0.84 -3.58 -7.17
CA LEU A 71 -0.08 -4.67 -7.47
C LEU A 71 0.30 -5.39 -8.78
N ASP A 72 0.61 -4.64 -9.84
CA ASP A 72 1.04 -5.16 -11.14
C ASP A 72 2.33 -6.00 -11.04
N TYR A 73 3.21 -5.65 -10.10
CA TYR A 73 4.43 -6.41 -9.87
C TYR A 73 4.21 -7.66 -9.01
N GLY A 74 3.00 -7.92 -8.53
CA GLY A 74 2.63 -9.10 -7.77
C GLY A 74 2.64 -8.89 -6.26
N MET A 75 2.47 -7.65 -5.78
CA MET A 75 2.20 -7.41 -4.36
C MET A 75 0.94 -8.16 -3.94
N ASP A 76 1.05 -8.94 -2.86
CA ASP A 76 -0.11 -9.56 -2.23
C ASP A 76 -1.08 -8.47 -1.72
N PRO A 77 -2.31 -8.34 -2.27
CA PRO A 77 -3.28 -7.36 -1.81
C PRO A 77 -3.76 -7.60 -0.37
N ASN A 78 -3.51 -8.80 0.16
CA ASN A 78 -3.88 -9.23 1.51
C ASN A 78 -2.74 -9.11 2.51
N ILE A 79 -1.62 -8.50 2.12
CA ILE A 79 -0.50 -8.27 3.02
C ILE A 79 -0.94 -7.50 4.27
N THR A 80 -0.50 -7.94 5.44
CA THR A 80 -0.89 -7.30 6.71
C THR A 80 0.30 -6.68 7.42
N ASN A 81 0.07 -5.54 8.09
CA ASN A 81 1.00 -5.06 9.10
C ASN A 81 0.87 -5.84 10.42
N GLN A 82 1.64 -5.47 11.44
CA GLN A 82 1.61 -6.09 12.77
C GLN A 82 0.24 -6.03 13.48
N LYS A 83 -0.67 -5.16 13.04
CA LYS A 83 -2.05 -5.03 13.54
C LYS A 83 -3.07 -5.85 12.73
N GLY A 84 -2.61 -6.72 11.82
CA GLY A 84 -3.50 -7.46 10.92
C GLY A 84 -4.20 -6.58 9.88
N THR A 85 -3.83 -5.31 9.77
CA THR A 85 -4.46 -4.38 8.83
C THR A 85 -3.94 -4.63 7.42
N THR A 86 -4.86 -4.91 6.49
CA THR A 86 -4.58 -4.98 5.05
C THR A 86 -4.64 -3.60 4.37
N PRO A 87 -4.07 -3.45 3.16
CA PRO A 87 -4.30 -2.26 2.33
C PRO A 87 -5.78 -1.92 2.16
N LEU A 88 -6.68 -2.91 2.06
CA LEU A 88 -8.11 -2.66 1.89
C LEU A 88 -8.74 -2.04 3.16
N HIS A 89 -8.34 -2.50 4.35
CA HIS A 89 -8.73 -1.83 5.60
C HIS A 89 -8.28 -0.36 5.61
N ALA A 90 -7.03 -0.09 5.22
CA ALA A 90 -6.49 1.27 5.17
C ALA A 90 -7.24 2.14 4.15
N ALA A 91 -7.57 1.60 2.97
CA ALA A 91 -8.30 2.32 1.95
C ALA A 91 -9.69 2.77 2.43
N VAL A 92 -10.40 1.93 3.18
CA VAL A 92 -11.70 2.28 3.78
C VAL A 92 -11.52 3.33 4.89
N ARG A 93 -10.56 3.14 5.81
CA ARG A 93 -10.32 4.10 6.91
C ARG A 93 -9.88 5.48 6.42
N SER A 94 -9.07 5.51 5.36
CA SER A 94 -8.52 6.73 4.77
C SER A 94 -9.40 7.30 3.64
N LEU A 95 -10.61 6.76 3.43
CA LEU A 95 -11.59 7.19 2.43
C LEU A 95 -11.05 7.22 0.99
N LYS A 96 -10.19 6.26 0.65
CA LYS A 96 -9.54 6.13 -0.66
C LYS A 96 -10.33 5.17 -1.55
N LEU A 97 -11.42 5.67 -2.14
CA LEU A 97 -12.32 4.84 -2.96
C LEU A 97 -11.60 4.22 -4.17
N SER A 98 -10.73 4.97 -4.85
CA SER A 98 -9.92 4.47 -5.98
C SER A 98 -9.02 3.31 -5.57
N ALA A 99 -8.28 3.47 -4.46
CA ALA A 99 -7.44 2.42 -3.90
C ALA A 99 -8.26 1.18 -3.52
N ALA A 100 -9.42 1.34 -2.89
CA ALA A 100 -10.30 0.22 -2.54
C ALA A 100 -10.77 -0.55 -3.80
N LYS A 101 -11.17 0.15 -4.86
CA LYS A 101 -11.55 -0.47 -6.14
C LYS A 101 -10.40 -1.27 -6.75
N MET A 102 -9.20 -0.69 -6.80
CA MET A 102 -8.02 -1.39 -7.32
C MET A 102 -7.69 -2.64 -6.48
N LEU A 103 -7.70 -2.52 -5.16
CA LEU A 103 -7.43 -3.64 -4.27
C LEU A 103 -8.42 -4.78 -4.44
N VAL A 104 -9.73 -4.47 -4.52
CA VAL A 104 -10.77 -5.48 -4.79
C VAL A 104 -10.56 -6.12 -6.16
N PHE A 105 -10.28 -5.33 -7.20
CA PHE A 105 -9.99 -5.83 -8.55
C PHE A 105 -8.80 -6.80 -8.57
N HIS A 106 -7.75 -6.52 -7.79
CA HIS A 106 -6.58 -7.39 -7.67
C HIS A 106 -6.77 -8.56 -6.68
N GLY A 107 -7.97 -8.80 -6.15
CA GLY A 107 -8.27 -9.97 -5.31
C GLY A 107 -8.04 -9.77 -3.81
N ALA A 108 -8.16 -8.55 -3.30
CA ALA A 108 -8.18 -8.31 -1.86
C ALA A 108 -9.38 -9.01 -1.19
N ASP A 109 -9.11 -9.72 -0.11
CA ASP A 109 -10.07 -10.39 0.74
C ASP A 109 -10.87 -9.36 1.55
N ARG A 110 -12.12 -9.19 1.13
CA ARG A 110 -13.10 -8.25 1.71
C ARG A 110 -13.58 -8.68 3.10
N ASN A 111 -13.30 -9.92 3.50
CA ASN A 111 -13.71 -10.53 4.77
C ASN A 111 -12.54 -10.71 5.74
N LYS A 112 -11.32 -10.31 5.36
CA LYS A 112 -10.15 -10.41 6.23
C LYS A 112 -10.37 -9.60 7.51
N LEU A 113 -10.07 -10.19 8.65
CA LEU A 113 -10.15 -9.52 9.95
C LEU A 113 -8.80 -8.88 10.31
N ASP A 114 -8.83 -7.64 10.78
CA ASP A 114 -7.71 -7.06 11.52
C ASP A 114 -7.64 -7.60 12.96
N ASN A 115 -6.61 -7.22 13.73
CA ASN A 115 -6.45 -7.69 15.12
C ASN A 115 -7.54 -7.16 16.07
N HIS A 116 -8.42 -6.26 15.62
CA HIS A 116 -9.59 -5.80 16.37
C HIS A 116 -10.87 -6.56 15.97
N GLY A 117 -10.76 -7.58 15.11
CA GLY A 117 -11.90 -8.34 14.62
C GLY A 117 -12.79 -7.53 13.66
N LYS A 118 -12.25 -6.49 13.01
CA LYS A 118 -12.97 -5.71 12.02
C LYS A 118 -12.62 -6.17 10.63
N THR A 119 -13.64 -6.31 9.78
CA THR A 119 -13.47 -6.44 8.32
C THR A 119 -13.46 -5.06 7.67
N PRO A 120 -12.97 -4.92 6.42
CA PRO A 120 -13.15 -3.70 5.65
C PRO A 120 -14.62 -3.25 5.57
N LEU A 121 -15.56 -4.20 5.44
CA LEU A 121 -17.00 -3.90 5.42
C LEU A 121 -17.49 -3.35 6.75
N SER A 122 -17.09 -3.94 7.88
CA SER A 122 -17.46 -3.43 9.22
C SER A 122 -16.92 -2.01 9.45
N ILE A 123 -15.75 -1.68 8.89
CA ILE A 123 -15.24 -0.30 8.93
C ILE A 123 -16.14 0.62 8.08
N ALA A 124 -16.53 0.18 6.88
CA ALA A 124 -17.36 0.96 5.95
C ALA A 124 -18.74 1.30 6.56
N GLU A 125 -19.35 0.38 7.30
CA GLU A 125 -20.63 0.60 8.00
C GLU A 125 -20.57 1.75 9.02
N ASN A 126 -19.41 1.98 9.63
CA ASN A 126 -19.18 3.04 10.60
C ASN A 126 -18.82 4.41 9.95
N LEU A 127 -18.74 4.48 8.62
CA LEU A 127 -18.51 5.73 7.90
C LEU A 127 -19.76 6.62 7.88
N GLN A 128 -19.55 7.89 7.53
CA GLN A 128 -20.62 8.84 7.25
C GLN A 128 -21.49 8.38 6.06
N PRO A 129 -22.80 8.70 6.04
CA PRO A 129 -23.74 8.19 5.03
C PRO A 129 -23.25 8.36 3.58
N ASP A 130 -22.67 9.51 3.24
CA ASP A 130 -22.19 9.84 1.89
C ASP A 130 -21.08 8.88 1.40
N GLN A 131 -20.20 8.45 2.31
CA GLN A 131 -19.08 7.56 1.98
C GLN A 131 -19.43 6.09 2.19
N ARG A 132 -20.29 5.80 3.17
CA ARG A 132 -20.71 4.44 3.54
C ARG A 132 -21.19 3.66 2.33
N GLN A 133 -22.15 4.21 1.58
CA GLN A 133 -22.75 3.47 0.46
C GLN A 133 -21.73 3.24 -0.67
N LEU A 134 -20.85 4.21 -0.93
CA LEU A 134 -19.80 4.08 -1.94
C LEU A 134 -18.85 2.91 -1.62
N PHE A 135 -18.40 2.80 -0.37
CA PHE A 135 -17.52 1.72 0.04
C PHE A 135 -18.25 0.38 0.15
N ILE A 136 -19.49 0.34 0.65
CA ILE A 136 -20.29 -0.89 0.66
C ILE A 136 -20.45 -1.44 -0.76
N ASN A 137 -20.75 -0.60 -1.75
CA ASN A 137 -20.90 -1.04 -3.14
C ASN A 137 -19.60 -1.67 -3.68
N VAL A 138 -18.43 -1.09 -3.38
CA VAL A 138 -17.13 -1.64 -3.80
C VAL A 138 -16.79 -2.93 -3.06
N LEU A 139 -17.18 -3.04 -1.78
CA LEU A 139 -16.90 -4.22 -0.96
C LEU A 139 -17.89 -5.36 -1.19
N LEU A 140 -18.97 -5.14 -1.94
CA LEU A 140 -19.95 -6.17 -2.29
C LEU A 140 -19.95 -6.53 -3.77
N SER A 141 -19.38 -5.70 -4.65
CA SER A 141 -19.12 -6.03 -6.07
C SER A 141 -18.18 -7.20 -6.21
#